data_AF-A0AAW2AZR4-F1
#
_entry.id   AF-A0AAW2AZR4-F1
#
_cell.length_a   1.000
_cell.length_b   1.000
_cell.length_c   1.000
_cell.angle_alpha   90.00
_cell.angle_beta   90.00
_cell.angle_gamma   90.00
#
_symmetry.space_group_name_H-M   'P 1'
#
loop_
_entity.id
_entity.type
_entity.pdbx_description
1 polymer ?
#
loop_
_entity_poly.entity_id
_entity_poly.type
_entity_poly.pdbx_seq_one_letter_code
_entity_poly.pdbx_strand_id
1 'polypeptide(L)'
;MAEWKLLGSVSLGQALSCSRLSQPVLNGTGQNEARVLVIYTGGTIGMTYHKDGLAPARGSNTLVETLRKISILHDEEYGSIQENTLVLPLSKQNKRIVYTVIKFSTLLDSCNMKTDDWTKIGKYIERYYEQYDGFVVLHGTDTMAYTASALSFMCENLGKPVIFTGSQVPICEMRNDGRENLLGALLIAGQYDIPEVCLFFHHKLFRGNRVTKVDPGSFNAFISPNLPPLAQCNVDIKINWDIVWRANTTATFRVNTQLNPNVGLLRLFPGITAEKVKAFLQSMDGVVLETYGSGNAPDKDDELRDEIRKASERGLIMINCTQCLWGTVTTSYATGQALSDAGLVAGFDMTTEAALSKLSYVLGKQDLSTDEKKEMMRRDLRGEMTADLDGAKLSLRDSRFIQVLAKSLNVSCNEHSQELDAIRDALTPTLVCGAAKIGDTDNLKTIREMGSDLNMADYDGRSPLHVAACEGHLNVVEYLLNQGADVDAIDRFGHTPLHNAEHFRHEGVAELLRNRGHFSQDDAGSRSHLHTHIYRIQKKNNLMPSATFYSYNSGLGVFELNFAGQHEEEEFLQASQYQTQPVVMLRVTKRPVFTSCPG
;
A
#
# COMPACT_ATOMS: atom_id res chain seq x y z
N MET A 1 -40.14 -34.06 7.83
CA MET A 1 -40.57 -35.47 7.89
C MET A 1 -39.54 -36.26 7.08
N ALA A 2 -38.86 -37.21 7.75
CA ALA A 2 -37.96 -38.26 7.23
C ALA A 2 -36.68 -37.77 6.51
N GLU A 3 -35.44 -38.15 6.84
CA GLU A 3 -34.91 -39.29 7.61
C GLU A 3 -33.59 -38.88 8.33
N TRP A 4 -33.56 -39.00 9.66
CA TRP A 4 -32.33 -39.08 10.47
C TRP A 4 -32.57 -40.11 11.58
N LYS A 5 -32.04 -41.33 11.43
CA LYS A 5 -31.90 -42.36 12.47
C LYS A 5 -30.69 -43.23 12.09
N LEU A 6 -29.58 -43.18 12.81
CA LEU A 6 -29.24 -43.81 14.11
C LEU A 6 -28.35 -45.05 13.91
N LEU A 7 -27.05 -44.87 14.10
CA LEU A 7 -26.05 -45.82 14.60
C LEU A 7 -24.98 -44.91 15.24
N GLY A 8 -24.51 -44.99 16.47
CA GLY A 8 -24.66 -45.92 17.59
C GLY A 8 -23.57 -45.47 18.59
N SER A 9 -23.90 -45.42 19.87
CA SER A 9 -23.08 -44.93 20.98
C SER A 9 -21.72 -45.64 21.13
N VAL A 10 -20.62 -44.88 21.22
CA VAL A 10 -19.34 -45.35 21.80
C VAL A 10 -18.69 -44.22 22.64
N SER A 11 -18.69 -44.45 23.97
CA SER A 11 -17.71 -44.04 24.99
C SER A 11 -16.95 -42.70 24.85
N LEU A 12 -17.26 -41.76 25.77
CA LEU A 12 -16.36 -40.65 26.14
C LEU A 12 -15.03 -41.21 26.69
N GLY A 13 -13.98 -41.25 25.87
CA GLY A 13 -12.66 -41.64 26.33
C GLY A 13 -11.68 -42.03 25.24
N GLN A 14 -11.51 -41.20 24.20
CA GLN A 14 -10.36 -41.25 23.27
C GLN A 14 -10.35 -40.04 22.33
N ALA A 15 -10.45 -38.84 22.89
CA ALA A 15 -10.15 -37.61 22.15
C ALA A 15 -8.68 -37.25 22.36
N LEU A 16 -7.75 -37.98 21.72
CA LEU A 16 -6.33 -37.61 21.55
C LEU A 16 -5.63 -38.63 20.61
N SER A 17 -6.05 -38.69 19.35
CA SER A 17 -5.18 -39.21 18.27
C SER A 17 -5.60 -38.62 16.93
N CYS A 18 -5.15 -37.40 16.65
CA CYS A 18 -5.08 -36.91 15.28
C CYS A 18 -4.11 -37.83 14.52
N SER A 19 -4.66 -38.65 13.64
CA SER A 19 -3.91 -39.32 12.58
C SER A 19 -3.17 -38.25 11.77
N ARG A 20 -1.84 -38.23 11.93
CA ARG A 20 -0.94 -37.40 11.13
C ARG A 20 -1.13 -37.78 9.66
N LEU A 21 -1.84 -36.95 8.92
CA LEU A 21 -1.57 -36.81 7.49
C LEU A 21 -0.12 -36.32 7.38
N SER A 22 0.66 -37.06 6.63
CA SER A 22 2.11 -36.89 6.45
C SER A 22 2.47 -35.45 6.12
N GLN A 23 3.26 -34.83 7.01
CA GLN A 23 3.92 -33.56 6.76
C GLN A 23 5.02 -33.78 5.70
N PRO A 24 5.08 -33.00 4.61
CA PRO A 24 6.21 -33.04 3.71
C PRO A 24 7.35 -32.19 4.28
N VAL A 25 8.34 -32.86 4.86
CA VAL A 25 9.68 -32.29 5.07
C VAL A 25 10.42 -32.41 3.74
N LEU A 26 10.58 -31.30 3.03
CA LEU A 26 11.50 -31.21 1.90
C LEU A 26 12.76 -30.50 2.39
N ASN A 27 13.86 -31.27 2.41
CA ASN A 27 15.18 -30.80 2.79
C ASN A 27 15.61 -29.66 1.85
N GLY A 28 15.80 -28.46 2.42
CA GLY A 28 16.32 -27.31 1.70
C GLY A 28 17.79 -27.52 1.34
N THR A 29 18.07 -27.65 0.05
CA THR A 29 19.37 -27.28 -0.52
C THR A 29 19.35 -25.77 -0.73
N GLY A 30 20.35 -25.04 -0.22
CA GLY A 30 20.40 -23.57 -0.20
C GLY A 30 20.48 -22.88 -1.58
N GLN A 31 19.40 -22.90 -2.35
CA GLN A 31 19.19 -22.05 -3.52
C GLN A 31 18.21 -20.91 -3.19
N ASN A 32 18.40 -19.75 -3.82
CA ASN A 32 17.56 -18.56 -3.70
C ASN A 32 16.18 -18.84 -4.34
N GLU A 33 15.33 -19.61 -3.64
CA GLU A 33 14.02 -20.06 -4.08
C GLU A 33 12.91 -19.22 -3.47
N ALA A 34 11.89 -18.90 -4.27
CA ALA A 34 10.61 -18.37 -3.81
C ALA A 34 9.49 -19.36 -4.11
N ARG A 35 8.56 -19.51 -3.16
CA ARG A 35 7.44 -20.43 -3.23
C ARG A 35 6.15 -19.67 -3.50
N VAL A 36 5.49 -19.96 -4.61
CA VAL A 36 4.23 -19.29 -4.99
C VAL A 36 3.08 -20.29 -5.01
N LEU A 37 1.95 -19.97 -4.37
CA LEU A 37 0.75 -20.78 -4.47
C LEU A 37 -0.14 -20.27 -5.60
N VAL A 38 -0.46 -21.14 -6.57
CA VAL A 38 -1.43 -20.85 -7.63
C VAL A 38 -2.78 -21.43 -7.26
N ILE A 39 -3.76 -20.57 -7.03
CA ILE A 39 -5.14 -20.94 -6.73
C ILE A 39 -5.96 -20.90 -8.02
N TYR A 40 -6.32 -22.07 -8.54
CA TYR A 40 -7.09 -22.21 -9.77
C TYR A 40 -8.59 -22.31 -9.47
N THR A 41 -9.30 -21.20 -9.67
CA THR A 41 -10.75 -21.09 -9.43
C THR A 41 -11.56 -21.36 -10.70
N GLY A 42 -10.98 -21.15 -11.87
CA GLY A 42 -11.61 -21.37 -13.17
C GLY A 42 -11.23 -20.29 -14.18
N GLY A 43 -12.20 -19.88 -15.01
CA GLY A 43 -11.96 -18.93 -16.09
C GLY A 43 -11.34 -19.52 -17.35
N THR A 44 -11.34 -18.71 -18.42
CA THR A 44 -10.95 -19.10 -19.78
C THR A 44 -9.55 -19.71 -19.88
N ILE A 45 -8.62 -19.29 -19.02
CA ILE A 45 -7.22 -19.74 -19.04
C ILE A 45 -7.05 -21.26 -18.99
N GLY A 46 -7.92 -21.97 -18.27
CA GLY A 46 -7.93 -23.44 -18.22
C GLY A 46 -9.16 -24.09 -18.82
N MET A 47 -9.95 -23.37 -19.63
CA MET A 47 -11.06 -23.96 -20.37
C MET A 47 -10.57 -24.80 -21.55
N THR A 48 -11.37 -25.79 -21.93
CA THR A 48 -11.15 -26.63 -23.11
C THR A 48 -12.37 -26.61 -24.01
N TYR A 49 -12.19 -26.78 -25.32
CA TYR A 49 -13.30 -26.87 -26.25
C TYR A 49 -14.09 -28.17 -26.05
N HIS A 50 -15.38 -28.03 -25.79
CA HIS A 50 -16.37 -29.10 -25.78
C HIS A 50 -17.38 -28.91 -26.92
N LYS A 51 -18.27 -29.89 -27.13
CA LYS A 51 -19.27 -29.84 -28.22
C LYS A 51 -20.21 -28.62 -28.13
N ASP A 52 -20.41 -28.08 -26.93
CA ASP A 52 -21.32 -26.94 -26.66
C ASP A 52 -20.57 -25.60 -26.49
N GLY A 53 -19.26 -25.55 -26.76
CA GLY A 53 -18.41 -24.36 -26.59
C GLY A 53 -17.28 -24.54 -25.58
N LEU A 54 -16.69 -23.44 -25.15
CA LEU A 54 -15.63 -23.40 -24.14
C LEU A 54 -16.21 -23.64 -22.75
N ALA A 55 -15.68 -24.63 -22.02
CA ALA A 55 -16.06 -24.87 -20.63
C ALA A 55 -14.85 -25.34 -19.81
N PRO A 56 -14.91 -25.25 -18.46
CA PRO A 56 -13.83 -25.72 -17.61
C PRO A 56 -13.53 -27.21 -17.84
N ALA A 57 -12.24 -27.57 -17.89
CA ALA A 57 -11.83 -28.93 -18.15
C ALA A 57 -12.36 -29.91 -17.08
N ARG A 58 -12.94 -31.04 -17.52
CA ARG A 58 -13.60 -32.04 -16.65
C ARG A 58 -12.63 -33.02 -15.95
N GLY A 59 -11.32 -32.94 -16.23
CA GLY A 59 -10.28 -33.78 -15.62
C GLY A 59 -9.71 -33.23 -14.30
N SER A 60 -9.13 -34.09 -13.47
CA SER A 60 -8.59 -33.68 -12.16
C SER A 60 -7.37 -32.75 -12.28
N ASN A 61 -6.42 -33.03 -13.18
CA ASN A 61 -5.12 -32.33 -13.31
C ASN A 61 -4.77 -31.76 -14.71
N THR A 62 -5.76 -31.59 -15.60
CA THR A 62 -5.52 -31.16 -16.99
C THR A 62 -4.72 -29.86 -17.14
N LEU A 63 -4.93 -28.87 -16.26
CA LEU A 63 -4.16 -27.63 -16.31
C LEU A 63 -2.68 -27.88 -15.99
N VAL A 64 -2.38 -28.58 -14.88
CA VAL A 64 -1.01 -28.89 -14.46
C VAL A 64 -0.27 -29.68 -15.54
N GLU A 65 -0.91 -30.70 -16.12
CA GLU A 65 -0.35 -31.47 -17.23
C GLU A 65 -0.04 -30.61 -18.46
N THR A 66 -0.89 -29.61 -18.74
CA THR A 66 -0.65 -28.64 -19.82
C THR A 66 0.53 -27.74 -19.48
N LEU A 67 0.60 -27.21 -18.25
CA LEU A 67 1.68 -26.35 -17.80
C LEU A 67 3.04 -27.04 -17.82
N ARG A 68 3.10 -28.34 -17.46
CA ARG A 68 4.34 -29.12 -17.50
C ARG A 68 4.96 -29.20 -18.90
N LYS A 69 4.13 -29.20 -19.94
CA LYS A 69 4.59 -29.28 -21.34
C LYS A 69 5.07 -27.93 -21.89
N ILE A 70 4.88 -26.84 -21.14
CA ILE A 70 5.25 -25.49 -21.57
C ILE A 70 6.58 -25.14 -20.92
N SER A 71 7.67 -25.17 -21.68
CA SER A 71 9.04 -24.99 -21.17
C SER A 71 9.28 -23.66 -20.44
N ILE A 72 8.59 -22.58 -20.84
CA ILE A 72 8.70 -21.29 -20.14
C ILE A 72 8.00 -21.29 -18.76
N LEU A 73 7.15 -22.29 -18.49
CA LEU A 73 6.41 -22.45 -17.23
C LEU A 73 6.87 -23.68 -16.43
N HIS A 74 7.71 -24.55 -17.01
CA HIS A 74 8.28 -25.69 -16.31
C HIS A 74 9.68 -26.05 -16.81
N ASP A 75 10.64 -26.06 -15.88
CA ASP A 75 11.98 -26.62 -16.06
C ASP A 75 11.96 -28.13 -15.70
N GLU A 76 12.05 -28.98 -16.73
CA GLU A 76 12.08 -30.45 -16.58
C GLU A 76 13.40 -30.96 -15.99
N GLU A 77 14.48 -30.18 -16.08
CA GLU A 77 15.81 -30.57 -15.61
C GLU A 77 15.99 -30.36 -14.09
N TYR A 78 15.06 -29.67 -13.43
CA TYR A 78 15.13 -29.34 -12.00
C TYR A 78 15.08 -30.57 -11.08
N GLY A 79 14.62 -31.72 -11.57
CA GLY A 79 14.55 -32.98 -10.83
C GLY A 79 13.14 -33.36 -10.37
N SER A 80 13.04 -34.36 -9.48
CA SER A 80 11.75 -34.90 -9.04
C SER A 80 11.02 -33.94 -8.10
N ILE A 81 9.82 -33.52 -8.50
CA ILE A 81 8.94 -32.63 -7.75
C ILE A 81 7.54 -33.25 -7.61
N GLN A 82 6.78 -32.78 -6.62
CA GLN A 82 5.40 -33.25 -6.41
C GLN A 82 4.53 -33.03 -7.66
N GLU A 83 3.52 -33.89 -7.87
CA GLU A 83 2.70 -33.93 -9.08
C GLU A 83 2.01 -32.60 -9.43
N ASN A 84 1.65 -31.79 -8.45
CA ASN A 84 1.00 -30.48 -8.63
C ASN A 84 1.96 -29.28 -8.48
N THR A 85 3.25 -29.55 -8.31
CA THR A 85 4.29 -28.51 -8.18
C THR A 85 5.10 -28.43 -9.47
N LEU A 86 5.36 -27.21 -9.91
CA LEU A 86 6.14 -26.89 -11.09
C LEU A 86 7.21 -25.86 -10.71
N VAL A 87 8.18 -25.69 -11.59
CA VAL A 87 9.35 -24.85 -11.34
C VAL A 87 9.63 -24.04 -12.58
N LEU A 88 9.70 -22.72 -12.45
CA LEU A 88 10.08 -21.86 -13.57
C LEU A 88 11.57 -22.02 -13.91
N PRO A 89 11.96 -21.83 -15.18
CA PRO A 89 13.36 -21.64 -15.55
C PRO A 89 14.03 -20.52 -14.72
N LEU A 90 15.35 -20.60 -14.56
CA LEU A 90 16.13 -19.62 -13.81
C LEU A 90 15.90 -18.21 -14.37
N SER A 91 15.48 -17.30 -13.48
CA SER A 91 15.39 -15.89 -13.83
C SER A 91 16.77 -15.24 -13.97
N LYS A 92 16.85 -14.09 -14.64
CA LYS A 92 18.09 -13.29 -14.77
C LYS A 92 18.75 -12.96 -13.42
N GLN A 93 17.98 -12.95 -12.34
CA GLN A 93 18.44 -12.65 -10.97
C GLN A 93 18.92 -13.89 -10.21
N ASN A 94 19.06 -15.05 -10.88
CA ASN A 94 19.35 -16.35 -10.26
C ASN A 94 18.38 -16.73 -9.13
N LYS A 95 17.18 -16.15 -9.11
CA LYS A 95 16.09 -16.54 -8.22
C LYS A 95 15.24 -17.60 -8.91
N ARG A 96 14.99 -18.70 -8.23
CA ARG A 96 14.16 -19.81 -8.73
C ARG A 96 12.75 -19.69 -8.15
N ILE A 97 11.73 -19.86 -8.98
CA ILE A 97 10.33 -19.79 -8.54
C ILE A 97 9.73 -21.19 -8.62
N VAL A 98 9.40 -21.75 -7.46
CA VAL A 98 8.72 -23.02 -7.31
C VAL A 98 7.26 -22.71 -7.03
N TYR A 99 6.33 -23.23 -7.82
CA TYR A 99 4.92 -22.93 -7.65
C TYR A 99 4.05 -24.17 -7.62
N THR A 100 3.09 -24.19 -6.70
CA THR A 100 2.16 -25.30 -6.52
C THR A 100 0.77 -24.89 -6.97
N VAL A 101 0.13 -25.69 -7.81
CA VAL A 101 -1.22 -25.41 -8.29
C VAL A 101 -2.23 -26.17 -7.43
N ILE A 102 -3.15 -25.45 -6.81
CA ILE A 102 -4.32 -26.01 -6.13
C ILE A 102 -5.58 -25.67 -6.90
N LYS A 103 -6.44 -26.65 -7.09
CA LYS A 103 -7.68 -26.51 -7.84
C LYS A 103 -8.88 -26.46 -6.91
N PHE A 104 -9.85 -25.61 -7.20
CA PHE A 104 -11.16 -25.70 -6.55
C PHE A 104 -11.86 -27.00 -6.93
N SER A 105 -12.70 -27.53 -6.02
CA SER A 105 -13.49 -28.74 -6.28
C SER A 105 -14.40 -28.59 -7.49
N THR A 106 -14.95 -27.38 -7.66
CA THR A 106 -15.75 -26.98 -8.81
C THR A 106 -15.10 -25.76 -9.43
N LEU A 107 -14.67 -25.89 -10.68
CA LEU A 107 -14.18 -24.77 -11.46
C LEU A 107 -15.36 -23.92 -11.92
N LEU A 108 -15.22 -22.61 -11.82
CA LEU A 108 -16.27 -21.67 -12.11
C LEU A 108 -15.95 -20.83 -13.35
N ASP A 109 -16.98 -20.58 -14.14
CA ASP A 109 -17.02 -19.36 -14.94
C ASP A 109 -17.24 -18.18 -13.98
N SER A 110 -16.45 -17.12 -14.14
CA SER A 110 -16.46 -15.96 -13.25
C SER A 110 -17.83 -15.27 -13.16
N CYS A 111 -18.68 -15.37 -14.18
CA CYS A 111 -20.05 -14.85 -14.14
C CYS A 111 -20.94 -15.53 -13.08
N ASN A 112 -20.57 -16.73 -12.63
CA ASN A 112 -21.32 -17.49 -11.62
C ASN A 112 -20.74 -17.35 -10.20
N MET A 113 -19.66 -16.57 -10.03
CA MET A 113 -19.01 -16.40 -8.73
C MET A 113 -19.83 -15.50 -7.80
N LYS A 114 -19.89 -15.91 -6.54
CA LYS A 114 -20.63 -15.21 -5.47
C LYS A 114 -19.70 -14.84 -4.32
N THR A 115 -20.23 -14.11 -3.34
CA THR A 115 -19.52 -13.75 -2.09
C THR A 115 -18.95 -14.96 -1.35
N ASP A 116 -19.64 -16.10 -1.37
CA ASP A 116 -19.16 -17.35 -0.78
C ASP A 116 -17.89 -17.87 -1.48
N ASP A 117 -17.76 -17.65 -2.78
CA ASP A 117 -16.58 -18.08 -3.54
C ASP A 117 -15.39 -17.16 -3.25
N TRP A 118 -15.62 -15.85 -3.06
CA TRP A 118 -14.61 -14.92 -2.55
C TRP A 118 -14.11 -15.33 -1.16
N THR A 119 -15.03 -15.71 -0.28
CA THR A 119 -14.72 -16.25 1.06
C THR A 119 -13.85 -17.50 0.97
N LYS A 120 -14.15 -18.42 0.06
CA LYS A 120 -13.30 -19.59 -0.18
C LYS A 120 -11.89 -19.16 -0.58
N ILE A 121 -11.74 -18.29 -1.58
CA ILE A 121 -10.42 -17.81 -2.05
C ILE A 121 -9.62 -17.22 -0.88
N GLY A 122 -10.23 -16.31 -0.11
CA GLY A 122 -9.60 -15.70 1.05
C GLY A 122 -9.16 -16.74 2.08
N LYS A 123 -10.01 -17.71 2.42
CA LYS A 123 -9.66 -18.78 3.36
C LYS A 123 -8.56 -19.72 2.85
N TYR A 124 -8.45 -19.92 1.54
CA TYR A 124 -7.30 -20.63 0.97
C TYR A 124 -6.00 -19.83 1.16
N ILE A 125 -6.01 -18.53 0.90
CA ILE A 125 -4.85 -17.65 1.13
C ILE A 125 -4.45 -17.68 2.61
N GLU A 126 -5.41 -17.50 3.53
CA GLU A 126 -5.19 -17.55 4.98
C GLU A 126 -4.58 -18.88 5.44
N ARG A 127 -5.13 -20.00 4.97
CA ARG A 127 -4.65 -21.34 5.33
C ARG A 127 -3.20 -21.59 4.94
N TYR A 128 -2.77 -21.06 3.80
CA TYR A 128 -1.44 -21.31 3.23
C TYR A 128 -0.49 -20.12 3.41
N TYR A 129 -0.90 -19.10 4.17
CA TYR A 129 -0.20 -17.83 4.25
C TYR A 129 1.27 -17.96 4.67
N GLU A 130 1.55 -18.80 5.67
CA GLU A 130 2.91 -19.01 6.21
C GLU A 130 3.79 -19.90 5.32
N GLN A 131 3.21 -20.67 4.40
CA GLN A 131 3.93 -21.70 3.63
C GLN A 131 4.47 -21.19 2.28
N TYR A 132 3.98 -20.05 1.81
CA TYR A 132 4.29 -19.49 0.50
C TYR A 132 4.63 -18.01 0.63
N ASP A 133 5.49 -17.52 -0.26
CA ASP A 133 5.97 -16.15 -0.31
C ASP A 133 5.00 -15.22 -1.07
N GLY A 134 4.22 -15.80 -1.98
CA GLY A 134 3.21 -15.08 -2.77
C GLY A 134 2.10 -15.98 -3.28
N PHE A 135 1.04 -15.35 -3.77
CA PHE A 135 -0.17 -16.01 -4.27
C PHE A 135 -0.50 -15.53 -5.67
N VAL A 136 -0.87 -16.45 -6.54
CA VAL A 136 -1.47 -16.16 -7.85
C VAL A 136 -2.86 -16.78 -7.90
N VAL A 137 -3.88 -16.02 -8.26
CA VAL A 137 -5.26 -16.51 -8.39
C VAL A 137 -5.64 -16.51 -9.87
N LEU A 138 -5.81 -17.71 -10.43
CA LEU A 138 -6.31 -17.88 -11.80
C LEU A 138 -7.83 -17.77 -11.80
N HIS A 139 -8.33 -16.73 -12.46
CA HIS A 139 -9.72 -16.31 -12.40
C HIS A 139 -10.25 -15.96 -13.81
N GLY A 140 -11.57 -16.06 -14.02
CA GLY A 140 -12.21 -15.60 -15.26
C GLY A 140 -12.24 -14.07 -15.35
N THR A 141 -12.18 -13.51 -16.55
CA THR A 141 -11.99 -12.06 -16.72
C THR A 141 -13.26 -11.26 -16.41
N ASP A 142 -14.45 -11.83 -16.57
CA ASP A 142 -15.72 -11.07 -16.52
C ASP A 142 -16.01 -10.42 -15.17
N THR A 143 -15.66 -11.09 -14.06
CA THR A 143 -15.87 -10.54 -12.70
C THR A 143 -14.57 -10.39 -11.92
N MET A 144 -13.41 -10.45 -12.59
CA MET A 144 -12.09 -10.38 -11.94
C MET A 144 -11.92 -9.10 -11.12
N ALA A 145 -12.37 -7.96 -11.64
CA ALA A 145 -12.30 -6.66 -10.95
C ALA A 145 -13.12 -6.65 -9.64
N TYR A 146 -14.32 -7.25 -9.64
CA TYR A 146 -15.14 -7.42 -8.43
C TYR A 146 -14.43 -8.31 -7.40
N THR A 147 -13.94 -9.47 -7.82
CA THR A 147 -13.26 -10.40 -6.90
C THR A 147 -11.98 -9.78 -6.34
N ALA A 148 -11.14 -9.15 -7.17
CA ALA A 148 -9.93 -8.48 -6.73
C ALA A 148 -10.23 -7.34 -5.75
N SER A 149 -11.30 -6.56 -6.01
CA SER A 149 -11.78 -5.51 -5.09
C SER A 149 -12.24 -6.09 -3.75
N ALA A 150 -13.08 -7.12 -3.77
CA ALA A 150 -13.57 -7.78 -2.56
C ALA A 150 -12.41 -8.33 -1.71
N LEU A 151 -11.50 -9.07 -2.33
CA LEU A 151 -10.35 -9.65 -1.63
C LEU A 151 -9.41 -8.58 -1.08
N SER A 152 -9.28 -7.42 -1.73
CA SER A 152 -8.51 -6.29 -1.21
C SER A 152 -9.01 -5.82 0.16
N PHE A 153 -10.34 -5.77 0.37
CA PHE A 153 -10.91 -5.42 1.67
C PHE A 153 -10.87 -6.59 2.66
N MET A 154 -11.16 -7.82 2.22
CA MET A 154 -11.20 -9.03 3.05
C MET A 154 -9.84 -9.39 3.63
N CYS A 155 -8.77 -9.26 2.84
CA CYS A 155 -7.39 -9.54 3.23
C CYS A 155 -6.82 -8.37 4.05
N GLU A 156 -7.12 -8.34 5.34
CA GLU A 156 -6.65 -7.29 6.25
C GLU A 156 -5.18 -7.55 6.64
N ASN A 157 -4.38 -6.49 6.69
CA ASN A 157 -2.94 -6.54 7.05
C ASN A 157 -2.13 -7.47 6.13
N LEU A 158 -2.44 -7.47 4.83
CA LEU A 158 -1.70 -8.24 3.85
C LEU A 158 -0.24 -7.77 3.79
N GLY A 159 0.71 -8.70 3.88
CA GLY A 159 2.15 -8.49 3.77
C GLY A 159 2.81 -9.20 2.57
N LYS A 160 2.02 -9.89 1.73
CA LYS A 160 2.50 -10.73 0.62
C LYS A 160 1.69 -10.44 -0.64
N PRO A 161 2.26 -10.57 -1.86
CA PRO A 161 1.54 -10.34 -3.09
C PRO A 161 0.44 -11.37 -3.32
N VAL A 162 -0.77 -10.89 -3.65
CA VAL A 162 -1.89 -11.71 -4.12
C VAL A 162 -2.28 -11.23 -5.51
N ILE A 163 -1.86 -11.94 -6.54
CA ILE A 163 -1.98 -11.49 -7.93
C ILE A 163 -3.08 -12.26 -8.65
N PHE A 164 -4.16 -11.57 -9.00
CA PHE A 164 -5.18 -12.09 -9.91
C PHE A 164 -4.68 -12.03 -11.34
N THR A 165 -4.90 -13.10 -12.08
CA THR A 165 -4.66 -13.12 -13.53
C THR A 165 -5.58 -14.14 -14.22
N GLY A 166 -5.57 -14.12 -15.55
CA GLY A 166 -6.40 -14.97 -16.38
C GLY A 166 -6.01 -14.81 -17.84
N SER A 167 -6.95 -15.10 -18.75
CA SER A 167 -6.72 -14.90 -20.17
C SER A 167 -8.04 -14.71 -20.92
N GLN A 168 -7.95 -14.14 -22.12
CA GLN A 168 -9.06 -14.11 -23.07
C GLN A 168 -9.12 -15.38 -23.92
N VAL A 169 -7.98 -16.04 -24.12
CA VAL A 169 -7.88 -17.30 -24.88
C VAL A 169 -7.26 -18.38 -23.98
N PRO A 170 -7.76 -19.64 -24.01
CA PRO A 170 -7.21 -20.70 -23.18
C PRO A 170 -5.71 -20.93 -23.39
N ILE A 171 -5.00 -21.31 -22.33
CA ILE A 171 -3.53 -21.43 -22.36
C ILE A 171 -3.03 -22.56 -23.27
N CYS A 172 -3.88 -23.56 -23.54
CA CYS A 172 -3.59 -24.68 -24.42
C CYS A 172 -3.60 -24.28 -25.90
N GLU A 173 -4.29 -23.19 -26.28
CA GLU A 173 -4.33 -22.72 -27.65
C GLU A 173 -2.98 -22.19 -28.11
N MET A 174 -2.71 -22.26 -29.42
CA MET A 174 -1.41 -21.85 -29.96
C MET A 174 -1.15 -20.35 -29.76
N ARG A 175 -2.14 -19.51 -30.08
CA ARG A 175 -2.09 -18.06 -29.91
C ARG A 175 -2.98 -17.66 -28.76
N ASN A 176 -2.38 -17.39 -27.61
CA ASN A 176 -3.09 -16.98 -26.40
C ASN A 176 -2.29 -15.95 -25.60
N ASP A 177 -2.98 -15.24 -24.71
CA ASP A 177 -2.43 -14.30 -23.74
C ASP A 177 -2.14 -14.95 -22.37
N GLY A 178 -2.70 -16.12 -22.10
CA GLY A 178 -2.60 -16.82 -20.80
C GLY A 178 -1.19 -17.22 -20.40
N ARG A 179 -0.31 -17.57 -21.35
CA ARG A 179 1.09 -17.94 -21.06
C ARG A 179 1.87 -16.78 -20.46
N GLU A 180 1.82 -15.61 -21.11
CA GLU A 180 2.52 -14.41 -20.68
C GLU A 180 1.90 -13.82 -19.41
N ASN A 181 0.56 -13.83 -19.31
CA ASN A 181 -0.15 -13.38 -18.12
C ASN A 181 0.23 -14.22 -16.87
N LEU A 182 0.21 -15.55 -16.98
CA LEU A 182 0.59 -16.43 -15.87
C LEU A 182 2.08 -16.31 -15.53
N LEU A 183 2.97 -16.29 -16.53
CA LEU A 183 4.40 -16.13 -16.31
C LEU A 183 4.71 -14.82 -15.58
N GLY A 184 4.15 -13.70 -16.05
CA GLY A 184 4.36 -12.40 -15.40
C GLY A 184 3.80 -12.34 -13.98
N ALA A 185 2.63 -12.91 -13.73
CA ALA A 185 2.07 -13.00 -12.38
C ALA A 185 2.96 -13.82 -11.44
N LEU A 186 3.47 -14.97 -11.88
CA LEU A 186 4.39 -15.81 -11.09
C LEU A 186 5.71 -15.09 -10.80
N LEU A 187 6.30 -14.44 -11.81
CA LEU A 187 7.53 -13.65 -11.66
C LEU A 187 7.34 -12.55 -10.62
N ILE A 188 6.25 -11.77 -10.72
CA ILE A 188 5.99 -10.69 -9.77
C ILE A 188 5.79 -11.24 -8.36
N ALA A 189 4.93 -12.26 -8.19
CA ALA A 189 4.61 -12.84 -6.89
C ALA A 189 5.81 -13.50 -6.19
N GLY A 190 6.76 -14.05 -6.96
CA GLY A 190 7.95 -14.71 -6.41
C GLY A 190 9.16 -13.79 -6.21
N GLN A 191 9.22 -12.62 -6.88
CA GLN A 191 10.41 -11.78 -6.87
C GLN A 191 10.25 -10.47 -6.09
N TYR A 192 9.03 -9.96 -5.91
CA TYR A 192 8.82 -8.62 -5.36
C TYR A 192 7.84 -8.61 -4.19
N ASP A 193 8.19 -7.84 -3.16
CA ASP A 193 7.38 -7.66 -1.97
C ASP A 193 6.36 -6.53 -2.17
N ILE A 194 5.30 -6.83 -2.93
CA ILE A 194 4.15 -5.95 -3.16
C ILE A 194 2.98 -6.46 -2.30
N PRO A 195 2.74 -5.90 -1.10
CA PRO A 195 1.80 -6.46 -0.12
C PRO A 195 0.35 -6.05 -0.43
N GLU A 196 -0.11 -6.32 -1.64
CA GLU A 196 -1.40 -5.92 -2.16
C GLU A 196 -2.14 -7.06 -2.87
N VAL A 197 -3.46 -6.91 -2.96
CA VAL A 197 -4.25 -7.63 -3.96
C VAL A 197 -4.13 -6.89 -5.28
N CYS A 198 -3.48 -7.51 -6.24
CA CYS A 198 -3.19 -6.93 -7.56
C CYS A 198 -3.90 -7.69 -8.66
N LEU A 199 -3.96 -7.09 -9.84
CA LEU A 199 -4.38 -7.74 -11.09
C LEU A 199 -3.27 -7.57 -12.12
N PHE A 200 -2.75 -8.68 -12.65
CA PHE A 200 -1.74 -8.67 -13.70
C PHE A 200 -2.34 -9.08 -15.04
N PHE A 201 -2.26 -8.20 -16.03
CA PHE A 201 -2.76 -8.45 -17.38
C PHE A 201 -1.98 -7.60 -18.39
N HIS A 202 -1.67 -8.16 -19.56
CA HIS A 202 -1.05 -7.43 -20.67
C HIS A 202 0.16 -6.59 -20.25
N HIS A 203 1.15 -7.23 -19.63
CA HIS A 203 2.41 -6.63 -19.19
C HIS A 203 2.27 -5.50 -18.15
N LYS A 204 1.11 -5.35 -17.50
CA LYS A 204 0.86 -4.36 -16.47
C LYS A 204 0.37 -5.02 -15.19
N LEU A 205 0.88 -4.56 -14.05
CA LEU A 205 0.36 -4.87 -12.73
C LEU A 205 -0.45 -3.68 -12.23
N PHE A 206 -1.71 -3.91 -11.89
CA PHE A 206 -2.61 -2.90 -11.34
C PHE A 206 -2.95 -3.22 -9.89
N ARG A 207 -3.29 -2.18 -9.11
CA ARG A 207 -3.97 -2.38 -7.82
C ARG A 207 -5.36 -2.96 -8.08
N GLY A 208 -5.69 -4.08 -7.45
CA GLY A 208 -6.90 -4.86 -7.77
C GLY A 208 -8.20 -4.07 -7.60
N ASN A 209 -8.29 -3.25 -6.55
CA ASN A 209 -9.44 -2.39 -6.26
C ASN A 209 -9.47 -1.05 -7.04
N ARG A 210 -8.63 -0.91 -8.07
CA ARG A 210 -8.62 0.25 -8.99
C ARG A 210 -8.90 -0.16 -10.43
N VAL A 211 -9.13 -1.44 -10.69
CA VAL A 211 -9.30 -1.98 -12.04
C VAL A 211 -10.76 -2.08 -12.42
N THR A 212 -11.05 -1.86 -13.69
CA THR A 212 -12.30 -2.25 -14.35
C THR A 212 -12.02 -2.90 -15.70
N LYS A 213 -12.91 -3.80 -16.15
CA LYS A 213 -12.82 -4.45 -17.46
C LYS A 213 -13.46 -3.55 -18.51
N VAL A 214 -12.71 -3.17 -19.54
CA VAL A 214 -13.16 -2.23 -20.58
C VAL A 214 -13.26 -2.83 -21.97
N ASP A 215 -12.64 -3.98 -22.20
CA ASP A 215 -12.67 -4.63 -23.51
C ASP A 215 -12.89 -6.15 -23.36
N PRO A 216 -13.93 -6.72 -24.02
CA PRO A 216 -14.22 -8.15 -23.96
C PRO A 216 -13.32 -9.00 -24.88
N GLY A 217 -12.70 -8.43 -25.92
CA GLY A 217 -11.98 -9.19 -26.96
C GLY A 217 -10.48 -8.89 -27.05
N SER A 218 -10.05 -7.73 -26.56
CA SER A 218 -8.64 -7.34 -26.54
C SER A 218 -7.87 -8.05 -25.43
N PHE A 219 -6.60 -8.37 -25.70
CA PHE A 219 -5.67 -8.81 -24.66
C PHE A 219 -5.37 -7.70 -23.65
N ASN A 220 -5.53 -6.42 -24.01
CA ASN A 220 -5.51 -5.31 -23.07
C ASN A 220 -6.92 -5.07 -22.49
N ALA A 221 -7.46 -6.08 -21.80
CA ALA A 221 -8.86 -6.14 -21.38
C ALA A 221 -9.22 -5.20 -20.22
N PHE A 222 -8.23 -4.86 -19.40
CA PHE A 222 -8.39 -4.14 -18.14
C PHE A 222 -7.64 -2.81 -18.17
N ILE A 223 -8.19 -1.83 -17.45
CA ILE A 223 -7.50 -0.58 -17.14
C ILE A 223 -7.66 -0.23 -15.67
N SER A 224 -6.77 0.63 -15.18
CA SER A 224 -6.92 1.36 -13.92
C SER A 224 -7.07 2.85 -14.26
N PRO A 225 -8.28 3.41 -14.24
CA PRO A 225 -8.51 4.74 -14.81
C PRO A 225 -7.92 5.87 -13.97
N ASN A 226 -8.07 5.80 -12.64
CA ASN A 226 -7.73 6.89 -11.72
C ASN A 226 -6.45 6.61 -10.89
N LEU A 227 -5.72 5.53 -11.20
CA LEU A 227 -4.42 5.22 -10.59
C LEU A 227 -3.49 4.61 -11.67
N PRO A 228 -2.23 5.06 -11.80
CA PRO A 228 -1.29 4.42 -12.71
C PRO A 228 -1.00 2.96 -12.30
N PRO A 229 -0.51 2.11 -13.23
CA PRO A 229 -0.09 0.74 -12.91
C PRO A 229 0.98 0.72 -11.81
N LEU A 230 0.89 -0.24 -10.90
CA LEU A 230 1.91 -0.52 -9.88
C LEU A 230 3.22 -0.99 -10.50
N ALA A 231 3.14 -1.71 -11.61
CA ALA A 231 4.33 -2.13 -12.36
C ALA A 231 4.05 -2.23 -13.86
N GLN A 232 5.11 -2.05 -14.64
CA GLN A 232 5.12 -2.30 -16.08
C GLN A 232 6.26 -3.26 -16.45
N CYS A 233 5.88 -4.39 -17.05
CA CYS A 233 6.77 -5.48 -17.43
C CYS A 233 7.15 -5.37 -18.91
N ASN A 234 8.05 -4.44 -19.23
CA ASN A 234 8.64 -4.33 -20.56
C ASN A 234 9.90 -5.20 -20.63
N VAL A 235 10.96 -4.76 -21.33
CA VAL A 235 12.28 -5.42 -21.29
C VAL A 235 12.77 -5.59 -19.85
N ASP A 236 12.53 -4.56 -19.03
CA ASP A 236 12.71 -4.57 -17.59
C ASP A 236 11.36 -4.44 -16.88
N ILE A 237 11.25 -5.05 -15.71
CA ILE A 237 10.09 -4.89 -14.81
C ILE A 237 10.34 -3.64 -13.97
N LYS A 238 9.55 -2.59 -14.22
CA LYS A 238 9.60 -1.33 -13.47
C LYS A 238 8.44 -1.27 -12.50
N ILE A 239 8.73 -1.14 -11.20
CA ILE A 239 7.73 -1.01 -10.15
C ILE A 239 7.70 0.45 -9.69
N ASN A 240 6.49 1.00 -9.58
CA ASN A 240 6.26 2.31 -8.97
C ASN A 240 6.06 2.13 -7.47
N TRP A 241 7.17 2.12 -6.72
CA TRP A 241 7.15 1.85 -5.27
C TRP A 241 6.43 2.94 -4.46
N ASP A 242 6.36 4.17 -4.98
CA ASP A 242 5.75 5.30 -4.28
C ASP A 242 4.24 5.15 -4.10
N ILE A 243 3.60 4.44 -5.05
CA ILE A 243 2.17 4.18 -5.00
C ILE A 243 1.84 2.82 -4.38
N VAL A 244 2.83 1.95 -4.12
CA VAL A 244 2.59 0.64 -3.50
C VAL A 244 2.09 0.85 -2.07
N TRP A 245 0.91 0.31 -1.81
CA TRP A 245 0.26 0.34 -0.51
C TRP A 245 0.96 -0.61 0.44
N ARG A 246 1.26 -0.11 1.65
CA ARG A 246 1.81 -0.92 2.74
C ARG A 246 0.94 -0.72 3.96
N ALA A 247 0.54 -1.83 4.59
CA ALA A 247 -0.18 -1.76 5.85
C ALA A 247 0.74 -1.15 6.92
N ASN A 248 0.33 -0.02 7.51
CA ASN A 248 1.07 0.64 8.58
C ASN A 248 0.65 0.07 9.94
N THR A 249 0.84 -1.24 10.14
CA THR A 249 0.42 -1.96 11.34
C THR A 249 1.31 -3.16 11.61
N THR A 250 1.45 -3.53 12.88
CA THR A 250 2.11 -4.76 13.33
C THR A 250 1.12 -5.92 13.47
N ALA A 251 -0.18 -5.68 13.20
CA ALA A 251 -1.20 -6.71 13.28
C ALA A 251 -0.96 -7.81 12.24
N THR A 252 -1.21 -9.05 12.64
CA THR A 252 -1.04 -10.22 11.77
C THR A 252 -2.07 -10.21 10.65
N PHE A 253 -1.72 -10.82 9.52
CA PHE A 253 -2.63 -11.06 8.41
C PHE A 253 -3.87 -11.83 8.87
N ARG A 254 -5.04 -11.42 8.38
CA ARG A 254 -6.31 -12.13 8.61
C ARG A 254 -7.27 -11.93 7.45
N VAL A 255 -8.18 -12.88 7.25
CA VAL A 255 -9.24 -12.76 6.26
C VAL A 255 -10.59 -12.58 6.93
N ASN A 256 -11.17 -11.38 6.75
CA ASN A 256 -12.54 -11.09 7.15
C ASN A 256 -13.54 -11.58 6.09
N THR A 257 -14.39 -12.52 6.47
CA THR A 257 -15.40 -13.13 5.60
C THR A 257 -16.81 -12.60 5.85
N GLN A 258 -16.99 -11.67 6.79
CA GLN A 258 -18.29 -11.08 7.08
C GLN A 258 -18.57 -9.98 6.05
N LEU A 259 -19.16 -10.37 4.92
CA LEU A 259 -19.63 -9.48 3.87
C LEU A 259 -21.16 -9.41 3.91
N ASN A 260 -21.74 -8.22 3.75
CA ASN A 260 -23.18 -8.07 3.61
C ASN A 260 -23.58 -8.31 2.14
N PRO A 261 -24.39 -9.34 1.82
CA PRO A 261 -24.81 -9.62 0.44
C PRO A 261 -25.95 -8.71 -0.05
N ASN A 262 -26.65 -7.99 0.84
CA ASN A 262 -27.79 -7.13 0.51
C ASN A 262 -27.32 -5.74 0.03
N VAL A 263 -26.38 -5.74 -0.92
CA VAL A 263 -25.90 -4.52 -1.59
C VAL A 263 -26.32 -4.51 -3.05
N GLY A 264 -26.65 -3.33 -3.56
CA GLY A 264 -27.10 -3.13 -4.94
C GLY A 264 -26.27 -2.12 -5.72
N LEU A 265 -26.34 -2.21 -7.04
CA LEU A 265 -25.80 -1.23 -7.98
C LEU A 265 -26.95 -0.69 -8.82
N LEU A 266 -27.19 0.61 -8.75
CA LEU A 266 -28.22 1.29 -9.53
C LEU A 266 -27.58 2.33 -10.44
N ARG A 267 -27.65 2.11 -11.76
CA ARG A 267 -27.22 3.08 -12.75
C ARG A 267 -28.37 4.01 -13.12
N LEU A 268 -28.20 5.31 -12.89
CA LEU A 268 -29.17 6.30 -13.35
C LEU A 268 -29.16 6.41 -14.88
N PHE A 269 -30.33 6.56 -15.47
CA PHE A 269 -30.47 6.86 -16.89
C PHE A 269 -31.60 7.89 -17.11
N PRO A 270 -31.54 8.70 -18.18
CA PRO A 270 -32.55 9.73 -18.42
C PRO A 270 -33.95 9.11 -18.47
N GLY A 271 -34.87 9.60 -17.63
CA GLY A 271 -36.25 9.10 -17.53
C GLY A 271 -36.46 7.94 -16.55
N ILE A 272 -35.47 7.59 -15.71
CA ILE A 272 -35.72 6.74 -14.55
C ILE A 272 -36.72 7.42 -13.60
N THR A 273 -37.72 6.67 -13.11
CA THR A 273 -38.81 7.23 -12.29
C THR A 273 -38.58 6.97 -10.80
N ALA A 274 -39.11 7.86 -9.95
CA ALA A 274 -39.06 7.72 -8.50
C ALA A 274 -39.63 6.37 -8.01
N GLU A 275 -40.70 5.87 -8.63
CA GLU A 275 -41.30 4.56 -8.31
C GLU A 275 -40.33 3.39 -8.52
N LYS A 276 -39.56 3.39 -9.62
CA LYS A 276 -38.57 2.35 -9.92
C LYS A 276 -37.42 2.41 -8.93
N VAL A 277 -36.96 3.61 -8.59
CA VAL A 277 -35.91 3.81 -7.59
C VAL A 277 -36.39 3.34 -6.22
N LYS A 278 -37.60 3.73 -5.80
CA LYS A 278 -38.23 3.25 -4.57
C LYS A 278 -38.29 1.73 -4.50
N ALA A 279 -38.77 1.07 -5.55
CA ALA A 279 -38.85 -0.38 -5.61
C ALA A 279 -37.47 -1.05 -5.49
N PHE A 280 -36.44 -0.47 -6.13
CA PHE A 280 -35.07 -0.96 -6.04
C PHE A 280 -34.48 -0.81 -4.63
N LEU A 281 -34.74 0.30 -3.94
CA LEU A 281 -34.18 0.63 -2.63
C LEU A 281 -34.88 -0.06 -1.45
N GLN A 282 -35.97 -0.81 -1.67
CA GLN A 282 -36.79 -1.37 -0.58
C GLN A 282 -36.14 -2.54 0.18
N SER A 283 -35.31 -3.35 -0.47
CA SER A 283 -34.76 -4.59 0.10
C SER A 283 -33.23 -4.58 0.26
N MET A 284 -32.61 -3.39 0.18
CA MET A 284 -31.17 -3.23 0.24
C MET A 284 -30.74 -2.65 1.59
N ASP A 285 -29.53 -2.99 2.03
CA ASP A 285 -28.85 -2.38 3.19
C ASP A 285 -27.88 -1.28 2.74
N GLY A 286 -27.39 -1.36 1.49
CA GLY A 286 -26.67 -0.28 0.84
C GLY A 286 -26.69 -0.36 -0.67
N VAL A 287 -26.49 0.78 -1.33
CA VAL A 287 -26.52 0.89 -2.78
C VAL A 287 -25.39 1.77 -3.30
N VAL A 288 -24.71 1.31 -4.35
CA VAL A 288 -23.87 2.17 -5.19
C VAL A 288 -24.75 2.75 -6.29
N LEU A 289 -24.88 4.08 -6.28
CA LEU A 289 -25.62 4.83 -7.28
C LEU A 289 -24.64 5.38 -8.31
N GLU A 290 -24.71 4.89 -9.55
CA GLU A 290 -23.92 5.44 -10.65
C GLU A 290 -24.65 6.65 -11.26
N THR A 291 -24.08 7.83 -11.10
CA THR A 291 -24.65 9.13 -11.48
C THR A 291 -23.88 9.80 -12.62
N TYR A 292 -24.39 10.89 -13.16
CA TYR A 292 -23.84 11.50 -14.37
C TYR A 292 -22.64 12.41 -14.08
N GLY A 293 -21.64 12.39 -14.97
CA GLY A 293 -20.54 13.36 -14.96
C GLY A 293 -19.81 13.38 -13.61
N SER A 294 -19.73 14.55 -12.98
CA SER A 294 -19.07 14.73 -11.69
C SER A 294 -19.88 14.28 -10.46
N GLY A 295 -20.90 13.43 -10.62
CA GLY A 295 -21.73 12.97 -9.49
C GLY A 295 -23.16 13.52 -9.45
N ASN A 296 -23.75 13.85 -10.60
CA ASN A 296 -25.01 14.60 -10.70
C ASN A 296 -26.24 13.71 -10.90
N ALA A 297 -27.37 14.09 -10.28
CA ALA A 297 -28.69 13.52 -10.53
C ALA A 297 -29.69 14.62 -10.96
N PRO A 298 -30.87 14.24 -11.50
CA PRO A 298 -31.94 15.19 -11.82
C PRO A 298 -32.32 16.04 -10.58
N ASP A 299 -32.21 17.36 -10.70
CA ASP A 299 -32.48 18.33 -9.63
C ASP A 299 -33.93 18.83 -9.59
N LYS A 300 -34.62 18.79 -10.74
CA LYS A 300 -36.03 19.21 -10.91
C LYS A 300 -37.05 18.10 -10.61
N ASP A 301 -36.58 16.91 -10.22
CA ASP A 301 -37.42 15.77 -9.88
C ASP A 301 -37.44 15.61 -8.34
N ASP A 302 -38.33 16.38 -7.70
CA ASP A 302 -38.45 16.38 -6.24
C ASP A 302 -38.88 15.01 -5.69
N GLU A 303 -39.70 14.27 -6.43
CA GLU A 303 -40.13 12.92 -6.03
C GLU A 303 -38.94 11.95 -5.96
N LEU A 304 -38.07 11.97 -6.98
CA LEU A 304 -36.87 11.14 -7.00
C LEU A 304 -35.93 11.49 -5.84
N ARG A 305 -35.70 12.78 -5.61
CA ARG A 305 -34.84 13.26 -4.51
C ARG A 305 -35.41 12.88 -3.15
N ASP A 306 -36.72 12.98 -2.98
CA ASP A 306 -37.40 12.60 -1.75
C ASP A 306 -37.32 11.10 -1.49
N GLU A 307 -37.44 10.25 -2.51
CA GLU A 307 -37.27 8.80 -2.33
C GLU A 307 -35.84 8.42 -1.92
N ILE A 308 -34.84 9.11 -2.46
CA ILE A 308 -33.44 8.97 -2.04
C ILE A 308 -33.28 9.42 -0.58
N ARG A 309 -33.77 10.62 -0.23
CA ARG A 309 -33.71 11.13 1.15
C ARG A 309 -34.36 10.16 2.15
N LYS A 310 -35.58 9.72 1.85
CA LYS A 310 -36.30 8.73 2.67
C LYS A 310 -35.52 7.44 2.83
N ALA A 311 -34.79 6.99 1.80
CA ALA A 311 -33.96 5.79 1.91
C ALA A 311 -32.78 5.99 2.87
N SER A 312 -32.10 7.15 2.77
CA SER A 312 -31.03 7.52 3.70
C SER A 312 -31.52 7.60 5.15
N GLU A 313 -32.70 8.20 5.36
CA GLU A 313 -33.34 8.31 6.69
C GLU A 313 -33.75 6.95 7.28
N ARG A 314 -34.06 5.96 6.44
CA ARG A 314 -34.27 4.55 6.87
C ARG A 314 -32.97 3.85 7.28
N GLY A 315 -31.81 4.50 7.13
CA GLY A 315 -30.50 3.93 7.46
C GLY A 315 -29.80 3.25 6.28
N LEU A 316 -30.34 3.32 5.07
CA LEU A 316 -29.69 2.80 3.87
C LEU A 316 -28.42 3.61 3.58
N ILE A 317 -27.26 2.94 3.45
CA ILE A 317 -26.02 3.62 3.06
C ILE A 317 -25.93 3.65 1.53
N MET A 318 -25.97 4.85 0.96
CA MET A 318 -25.86 5.05 -0.48
C MET A 318 -24.55 5.74 -0.85
N ILE A 319 -23.84 5.20 -1.83
CA ILE A 319 -22.57 5.71 -2.34
C ILE A 319 -22.80 6.31 -3.72
N ASN A 320 -22.40 7.56 -3.92
CA ASN A 320 -22.46 8.24 -5.21
C ASN A 320 -21.16 7.98 -5.99
N CYS A 321 -21.24 7.18 -7.04
CA CYS A 321 -20.13 6.94 -7.99
C CYS A 321 -20.47 7.56 -9.34
N THR A 322 -19.46 8.01 -10.09
CA THR A 322 -19.68 8.48 -11.45
C THR A 322 -19.84 7.32 -12.43
N GLN A 323 -20.67 7.50 -13.45
CA GLN A 323 -20.75 6.63 -14.62
C GLN A 323 -19.53 6.77 -15.55
N CYS A 324 -18.77 7.86 -15.42
CA CYS A 324 -17.61 8.14 -16.24
C CYS A 324 -16.47 7.18 -15.87
N LEU A 325 -15.73 6.74 -16.88
CA LEU A 325 -14.60 5.84 -16.67
C LEU A 325 -13.45 6.51 -15.91
N TRP A 326 -13.25 7.81 -16.11
CA TRP A 326 -12.25 8.63 -15.42
C TRP A 326 -12.90 9.77 -14.63
N GLY A 327 -12.19 10.21 -13.59
CA GLY A 327 -12.54 11.38 -12.80
C GLY A 327 -13.08 11.01 -11.41
N THR A 328 -13.51 12.05 -10.71
CA THR A 328 -14.01 11.97 -9.33
C THR A 328 -15.40 12.60 -9.22
N VAL A 329 -16.19 12.09 -8.29
CA VAL A 329 -17.40 12.75 -7.82
C VAL A 329 -17.03 13.98 -6.99
N THR A 330 -17.63 15.13 -7.31
CA THR A 330 -17.44 16.41 -6.60
C THR A 330 -18.77 17.04 -6.24
N THR A 331 -18.80 17.84 -5.18
CA THR A 331 -19.99 18.60 -4.74
C THR A 331 -20.07 19.99 -5.37
N SER A 332 -19.17 20.33 -6.29
CA SER A 332 -19.06 21.69 -6.85
C SER A 332 -20.27 22.16 -7.68
N TYR A 333 -21.16 21.24 -8.08
CA TYR A 333 -22.41 21.54 -8.79
C TYR A 333 -23.61 21.44 -7.86
N ALA A 334 -24.62 22.31 -8.04
CA ALA A 334 -25.86 22.30 -7.24
C ALA A 334 -26.57 20.93 -7.26
N THR A 335 -26.52 20.22 -8.38
CA THR A 335 -27.05 18.86 -8.59
C THR A 335 -26.29 17.79 -7.80
N GLY A 336 -24.97 17.93 -7.65
CA GLY A 336 -24.13 17.06 -6.82
C GLY A 336 -24.31 17.33 -5.32
N GLN A 337 -24.44 18.61 -4.94
CA GLN A 337 -24.76 19.01 -3.57
C GLN A 337 -26.12 18.45 -3.12
N ALA A 338 -27.14 18.47 -3.99
CA ALA A 338 -28.46 17.95 -3.68
C ALA A 338 -28.46 16.45 -3.27
N LEU A 339 -27.58 15.63 -3.85
CA LEU A 339 -27.42 14.23 -3.45
C LEU A 339 -26.68 14.09 -2.12
N SER A 340 -25.66 14.92 -1.88
CA SER A 340 -24.98 15.01 -0.60
C SER A 340 -25.96 15.40 0.52
N ASP A 341 -26.82 16.39 0.27
CA ASP A 341 -27.87 16.85 1.18
C ASP A 341 -28.98 15.81 1.41
N ALA A 342 -29.15 14.87 0.46
CA ALA A 342 -30.03 13.69 0.63
C ALA A 342 -29.35 12.56 1.43
N GLY A 343 -28.10 12.76 1.85
CA GLY A 343 -27.35 11.88 2.74
C GLY A 343 -26.49 10.82 2.04
N LEU A 344 -26.19 10.99 0.75
CA LEU A 344 -25.26 10.11 0.02
C LEU A 344 -23.84 10.38 0.46
N VAL A 345 -23.03 9.32 0.47
CA VAL A 345 -21.58 9.40 0.65
C VAL A 345 -20.93 9.51 -0.73
N ALA A 346 -20.02 10.47 -0.91
CA ALA A 346 -19.25 10.59 -2.14
C ALA A 346 -18.33 9.37 -2.30
N GLY A 347 -18.39 8.72 -3.47
CA GLY A 347 -17.48 7.64 -3.84
C GLY A 347 -16.14 8.12 -4.39
N PHE A 348 -15.96 9.44 -4.52
CA PHE A 348 -14.79 10.07 -5.14
C PHE A 348 -14.46 9.45 -6.51
N ASP A 349 -13.25 8.93 -6.68
CA ASP A 349 -12.70 8.33 -7.88
C ASP A 349 -12.65 6.79 -7.81
N MET A 350 -13.38 6.16 -6.88
CA MET A 350 -13.52 4.70 -6.80
C MET A 350 -14.15 4.15 -8.09
N THR A 351 -13.70 2.97 -8.49
CA THR A 351 -14.45 2.16 -9.45
C THR A 351 -15.72 1.61 -8.81
N THR A 352 -16.71 1.28 -9.63
CA THR A 352 -17.98 0.72 -9.14
C THR A 352 -17.76 -0.64 -8.43
N GLU A 353 -16.82 -1.45 -8.92
CA GLU A 353 -16.44 -2.73 -8.32
C GLU A 353 -15.87 -2.55 -6.91
N ALA A 354 -15.01 -1.54 -6.73
CA ALA A 354 -14.42 -1.19 -5.45
C ALA A 354 -15.45 -0.63 -4.49
N ALA A 355 -16.29 0.30 -4.94
CA ALA A 355 -17.34 0.91 -4.12
C ALA A 355 -18.33 -0.14 -3.61
N LEU A 356 -18.77 -1.07 -4.47
CA LEU A 356 -19.71 -2.14 -4.09
C LEU A 356 -19.08 -3.12 -3.10
N SER A 357 -17.82 -3.50 -3.35
CA SER A 357 -17.06 -4.41 -2.48
C SER A 357 -16.80 -3.78 -1.10
N LYS A 358 -16.40 -2.51 -1.07
CA LYS A 358 -16.18 -1.73 0.14
C LYS A 358 -17.46 -1.61 0.94
N LEU A 359 -18.57 -1.28 0.27
CA LEU A 359 -19.89 -1.16 0.91
C LEU A 359 -20.32 -2.48 1.55
N SER A 360 -20.18 -3.61 0.84
CA SER A 360 -20.46 -4.94 1.37
C SER A 360 -19.61 -5.28 2.60
N TYR A 361 -18.31 -4.96 2.55
CA TYR A 361 -17.38 -5.18 3.65
C TYR A 361 -17.68 -4.31 4.87
N VAL A 362 -17.96 -3.02 4.68
CA VAL A 362 -18.26 -2.08 5.77
C VAL A 362 -19.61 -2.41 6.43
N LEU A 363 -20.64 -2.71 5.64
CA LEU A 363 -21.94 -3.13 6.17
C LEU A 363 -21.86 -4.44 6.95
N GLY A 364 -20.92 -5.33 6.59
CA GLY A 364 -20.68 -6.59 7.27
C GLY A 364 -20.15 -6.44 8.71
N LYS A 365 -19.53 -5.29 9.07
CA LYS A 365 -19.08 -4.98 10.43
C LYS A 365 -20.29 -4.70 11.33
N GLN A 366 -20.59 -5.60 12.27
CA GLN A 366 -21.77 -5.52 13.14
C GLN A 366 -21.59 -4.59 14.34
N ASP A 367 -20.34 -4.30 14.69
CA ASP A 367 -19.90 -3.49 15.83
C ASP A 367 -19.93 -1.99 15.57
N LEU A 368 -20.19 -1.56 14.33
CA LEU A 368 -20.19 -0.15 13.92
C LEU A 368 -21.61 0.39 13.74
N SER A 369 -21.81 1.62 14.20
CA SER A 369 -23.01 2.42 13.91
C SER A 369 -23.08 2.82 12.43
N THR A 370 -24.26 3.24 11.97
CA THR A 370 -24.45 3.71 10.58
C THR A 370 -23.55 4.89 10.24
N ASP A 371 -23.32 5.81 11.17
CA ASP A 371 -22.46 6.98 10.96
C ASP A 371 -20.98 6.60 10.89
N GLU A 372 -20.51 5.69 11.75
CA GLU A 372 -19.15 5.14 11.67
C GLU A 372 -18.93 4.37 10.36
N LYS A 373 -19.95 3.64 9.88
CA LYS A 373 -19.91 2.99 8.56
C LYS A 373 -19.83 4.01 7.43
N LYS A 374 -20.62 5.09 7.47
CA LYS A 374 -20.54 6.19 6.49
C LYS A 374 -19.16 6.85 6.50
N GLU A 375 -18.59 7.08 7.67
CA GLU A 375 -17.24 7.63 7.83
C GLU A 375 -16.18 6.68 7.28
N MET A 376 -16.29 5.38 7.55
CA MET A 376 -15.41 4.37 6.99
C MET A 376 -15.50 4.31 5.45
N MET A 377 -16.69 4.55 4.88
CA MET A 377 -16.86 4.67 3.43
C MET A 377 -16.17 5.89 2.84
N ARG A 378 -16.00 6.99 3.59
CA ARG A 378 -15.32 8.22 3.15
C ARG A 378 -13.78 8.13 3.17
N ARG A 379 -13.20 7.15 3.86
CA ARG A 379 -11.75 7.01 4.05
C ARG A 379 -11.14 6.05 3.06
N ASP A 380 -9.93 6.33 2.59
CA ASP A 380 -9.15 5.37 1.81
C ASP A 380 -8.70 4.19 2.70
N LEU A 381 -9.25 3.00 2.47
CA LEU A 381 -8.99 1.84 3.34
C LEU A 381 -7.88 0.94 2.80
N ARG A 382 -7.77 0.85 1.47
CA ARG A 382 -6.94 -0.11 0.74
C ARG A 382 -6.32 0.50 -0.51
N GLY A 383 -6.26 1.83 -0.61
CA GLY A 383 -5.76 2.53 -1.79
C GLY A 383 -6.78 2.60 -2.93
N GLU A 384 -8.06 2.33 -2.65
CA GLU A 384 -9.14 2.29 -3.65
C GLU A 384 -9.64 3.68 -4.05
N MET A 385 -9.36 4.71 -3.25
CA MET A 385 -9.85 6.06 -3.48
C MET A 385 -8.80 7.13 -3.22
N THR A 386 -8.92 8.23 -3.95
CA THR A 386 -8.20 9.47 -3.78
C THR A 386 -9.24 10.49 -3.30
N ALA A 387 -9.39 10.62 -1.98
CA ALA A 387 -10.32 11.61 -1.44
C ALA A 387 -9.78 13.02 -1.70
N ASP A 388 -10.52 13.83 -2.45
CA ASP A 388 -10.27 15.28 -2.52
C ASP A 388 -10.78 15.84 -1.18
N LEU A 389 -9.84 16.04 -0.26
CA LEU A 389 -10.12 16.70 1.00
C LEU A 389 -10.32 18.18 0.67
N ASP A 390 -11.54 18.59 0.33
CA ASP A 390 -11.95 19.99 0.38
C ASP A 390 -11.82 20.44 1.85
N GLY A 391 -10.64 20.97 2.20
CA GLY A 391 -10.19 21.18 3.57
C GLY A 391 -8.92 20.41 3.99
N ALA A 392 -8.18 19.82 3.04
CA ALA A 392 -6.93 19.11 3.28
C ALA A 392 -5.97 19.96 4.11
N LYS A 393 -5.72 19.52 5.35
CA LYS A 393 -4.42 19.74 5.96
C LYS A 393 -3.37 19.22 4.96
N LEU A 394 -2.59 20.14 4.40
CA LEU A 394 -1.41 19.99 3.54
C LEU A 394 -0.79 18.57 3.49
N SER A 395 -1.20 17.71 2.55
CA SER A 395 -0.61 16.37 2.44
C SER A 395 0.77 16.40 1.78
N LEU A 396 1.79 15.87 2.46
CA LEU A 396 3.15 15.67 1.92
C LEU A 396 3.23 14.54 0.88
N ARG A 397 2.17 13.75 0.70
CA ARG A 397 2.00 12.77 -0.39
C ARG A 397 1.41 13.37 -1.66
N ASP A 398 0.65 14.45 -1.55
CA ASP A 398 -0.03 15.04 -2.69
C ASP A 398 0.97 15.89 -3.48
N SER A 399 1.24 15.49 -4.72
CA SER A 399 2.15 16.20 -5.62
C SER A 399 1.79 17.67 -5.75
N ARG A 400 0.54 18.09 -5.49
CA ARG A 400 0.11 19.49 -5.51
C ARG A 400 0.85 20.38 -4.51
N PHE A 401 1.11 19.95 -3.27
CA PHE A 401 1.83 20.79 -2.30
C PHE A 401 3.30 20.94 -2.68
N ILE A 402 3.95 19.83 -3.02
CA ILE A 402 5.35 19.84 -3.45
C ILE A 402 5.50 20.56 -4.79
N GLN A 403 4.52 20.47 -5.71
CA GLN A 403 4.49 21.24 -6.96
C GLN A 403 4.31 22.74 -6.71
N VAL A 404 3.46 23.14 -5.76
CA VAL A 404 3.31 24.54 -5.36
C VAL A 404 4.62 25.05 -4.75
N LEU A 405 5.25 24.29 -3.86
CA LEU A 405 6.57 24.62 -3.32
C LEU A 405 7.64 24.69 -4.40
N ALA A 406 7.72 23.70 -5.29
CA ALA A 406 8.69 23.66 -6.38
C ALA A 406 8.50 24.83 -7.35
N LYS A 407 7.25 25.19 -7.67
CA LYS A 407 6.90 26.38 -8.46
C LYS A 407 7.27 27.68 -7.74
N SER A 408 7.04 27.77 -6.43
CA SER A 408 7.46 28.92 -5.61
C SER A 408 8.98 29.04 -5.45
N LEU A 409 9.69 27.91 -5.51
CA LEU A 409 11.16 27.83 -5.51
C LEU A 409 11.75 27.93 -6.92
N ASN A 410 10.93 28.14 -7.95
CA ASN A 410 11.31 28.29 -9.35
C ASN A 410 12.07 27.07 -9.92
N VAL A 411 11.76 25.88 -9.40
CA VAL A 411 12.27 24.59 -9.88
C VAL A 411 11.37 24.13 -11.03
N SER A 412 11.94 23.93 -12.23
CA SER A 412 11.18 23.52 -13.42
C SER A 412 10.82 22.03 -13.35
N CYS A 413 9.62 21.70 -12.86
CA CYS A 413 9.20 20.30 -12.77
C CYS A 413 8.56 19.81 -14.08
N ASN A 414 9.15 18.77 -14.68
CA ASN A 414 8.44 17.84 -15.55
C ASN A 414 7.89 16.69 -14.67
N GLU A 415 6.78 16.06 -15.06
CA GLU A 415 5.95 15.12 -14.26
C GLU A 415 6.62 13.80 -13.79
N HIS A 416 7.95 13.74 -13.65
CA HIS A 416 8.73 12.53 -13.27
C HIS A 416 9.98 12.84 -12.42
N SER A 417 9.99 13.88 -11.59
CA SER A 417 11.26 14.40 -11.06
C SER A 417 11.66 13.85 -9.69
N GLN A 418 12.84 13.23 -9.65
CA GLN A 418 13.71 12.99 -8.48
C GLN A 418 13.91 14.26 -7.60
N GLU A 419 13.60 15.44 -8.15
CA GLU A 419 13.64 16.73 -7.47
C GLU A 419 12.48 16.93 -6.48
N LEU A 420 11.31 16.34 -6.71
CA LEU A 420 10.19 16.39 -5.75
C LEU A 420 10.51 15.55 -4.51
N ASP A 421 11.15 14.39 -4.70
CA ASP A 421 11.66 13.55 -3.60
C ASP A 421 12.73 14.30 -2.81
N ALA A 422 13.67 14.96 -3.49
CA ALA A 422 14.69 15.76 -2.81
C ALA A 422 14.09 16.91 -1.96
N ILE A 423 13.03 17.56 -2.44
CA ILE A 423 12.32 18.60 -1.67
C ILE A 423 11.58 17.99 -0.47
N ARG A 424 10.86 16.87 -0.66
CA ARG A 424 10.16 16.17 0.42
C ARG A 424 11.14 15.70 1.50
N ASP A 425 12.24 15.08 1.10
CA ASP A 425 13.26 14.52 1.98
C ASP A 425 14.04 15.63 2.72
N ALA A 426 14.16 16.82 2.12
CA ALA A 426 14.72 18.00 2.79
C ALA A 426 13.75 18.63 3.82
N LEU A 427 12.45 18.66 3.52
CA LEU A 427 11.45 19.34 4.36
C LEU A 427 10.95 18.48 5.52
N THR A 428 10.79 17.18 5.29
CA THR A 428 10.16 16.28 6.26
C THR A 428 10.90 16.22 7.60
N PRO A 429 12.25 16.06 7.67
CA PRO A 429 12.96 16.08 8.94
C PRO A 429 12.75 17.40 9.71
N THR A 430 12.70 18.52 8.98
CA THR A 430 12.48 19.85 9.56
C THR A 430 11.09 19.97 10.19
N LEU A 431 10.05 19.52 9.49
CA LEU A 431 8.67 19.58 9.98
C LEU A 431 8.45 18.65 11.17
N VAL A 432 8.93 17.41 11.08
CA VAL A 432 8.75 16.42 12.15
C VAL A 432 9.55 16.80 13.39
N CYS A 433 10.81 17.23 13.25
CA CYS A 433 11.61 17.72 14.37
C CYS A 433 11.01 19.02 14.96
N GLY A 434 10.46 19.91 14.12
CA GLY A 434 9.77 21.11 14.57
C GLY A 434 8.53 20.80 15.43
N ALA A 435 7.68 19.88 14.99
CA ALA A 435 6.52 19.43 15.74
C ALA A 435 6.92 18.72 17.04
N ALA A 436 7.96 17.88 16.99
CA ALA A 436 8.51 17.22 18.18
C ALA A 436 9.05 18.22 19.19
N LYS A 437 9.72 19.29 18.73
CA LYS A 437 10.27 20.35 19.60
C LYS A 437 9.21 21.09 20.41
N ILE A 438 8.06 21.36 19.81
CA ILE A 438 6.97 22.11 20.48
C ILE A 438 5.97 21.21 21.23
N GLY A 439 6.17 19.90 21.21
CA GLY A 439 5.28 18.95 21.90
C GLY A 439 3.98 18.64 21.14
N ASP A 440 3.91 18.95 19.85
CA ASP A 440 2.68 18.88 19.06
C ASP A 440 2.42 17.49 18.48
N THR A 441 1.83 16.63 19.30
CA THR A 441 1.46 15.26 18.91
C THR A 441 0.43 15.22 17.79
N ASP A 442 -0.44 16.21 17.67
CA ASP A 442 -1.52 16.19 16.68
C ASP A 442 -0.98 16.53 15.29
N ASN A 443 -0.02 17.45 15.19
CA ASN A 443 0.72 17.65 13.95
C ASN A 443 1.60 16.45 13.59
N LEU A 444 2.23 15.77 14.56
CA LEU A 444 2.97 14.53 14.28
C LEU A 444 2.06 13.40 13.76
N LYS A 445 0.86 13.24 14.33
CA LYS A 445 -0.18 12.34 13.79
C LYS A 445 -0.59 12.75 12.38
N THR A 446 -0.83 14.04 12.17
CA THR A 446 -1.23 14.54 10.86
C THR A 446 -0.12 14.28 9.82
N ILE A 447 1.15 14.58 10.12
CA ILE A 447 2.30 14.31 9.23
C ILE A 447 2.45 12.81 8.96
N ARG A 448 2.16 11.96 9.95
CA ARG A 448 2.15 10.49 9.80
C ARG A 448 1.01 10.00 8.92
N GLU A 449 -0.19 10.55 9.08
CA GLU A 449 -1.36 10.25 8.24
C GLU A 449 -1.12 10.67 6.79
N MET A 450 -0.37 11.74 6.57
CA MET A 450 0.13 12.16 5.27
C MET A 450 1.24 11.25 4.71
N GLY A 451 1.68 10.24 5.47
CA GLY A 451 2.55 9.18 5.00
C GLY A 451 4.04 9.40 5.12
N SER A 452 4.47 10.40 5.87
CA SER A 452 5.89 10.66 6.12
C SER A 452 6.47 9.65 7.12
N ASP A 453 7.74 9.33 6.92
CA ASP A 453 8.53 8.61 7.92
C ASP A 453 8.92 9.57 9.05
N LEU A 454 8.52 9.24 10.28
CA LEU A 454 8.84 10.03 11.47
C LEU A 454 10.22 9.69 12.06
N ASN A 455 10.95 8.77 11.44
CA ASN A 455 12.28 8.37 11.89
C ASN A 455 13.42 9.14 11.19
N MET A 456 13.09 10.02 10.25
CA MET A 456 14.11 10.77 9.50
C MET A 456 14.83 11.79 10.37
N ALA A 457 16.15 11.71 10.38
CA ALA A 457 17.01 12.59 11.15
C ALA A 457 17.30 13.91 10.41
N ASP A 458 17.52 14.98 11.17
CA ASP A 458 17.96 16.27 10.65
C ASP A 458 19.46 16.26 10.24
N TYR A 459 19.98 17.43 9.84
CA TYR A 459 21.38 17.56 9.40
C TYR A 459 22.39 17.20 10.49
N ASP A 460 22.04 17.30 11.76
CA ASP A 460 22.89 16.91 12.90
C ASP A 460 22.68 15.44 13.30
N GLY A 461 21.94 14.66 12.52
CA GLY A 461 21.63 13.27 12.82
C GLY A 461 20.62 13.12 13.95
N ARG A 462 19.94 14.19 14.36
CA ARG A 462 18.93 14.13 15.42
C ARG A 462 17.61 13.66 14.82
N SER A 463 17.12 12.54 15.32
CA SER A 463 15.75 12.09 15.04
C SER A 463 14.74 12.92 15.84
N PRO A 464 13.46 12.92 15.45
CA PRO A 464 12.38 13.54 16.22
C PRO A 464 12.32 13.04 17.67
N LEU A 465 12.71 11.79 17.92
CA LEU A 465 12.81 11.22 19.26
C LEU A 465 13.92 11.89 20.08
N HIS A 466 15.07 12.22 19.49
CA HIS A 466 16.11 13.01 20.16
C HIS A 466 15.60 14.39 20.58
N VAL A 467 14.85 15.05 19.69
CA VAL A 467 14.33 16.40 19.93
C VAL A 467 13.25 16.37 21.01
N ALA A 468 12.30 15.45 20.92
CA ALA A 468 11.26 15.29 21.95
C ALA A 468 11.85 14.92 23.32
N ALA A 469 12.91 14.10 23.35
CA ALA A 469 13.61 13.72 24.56
C ALA A 469 14.41 14.89 25.17
N CYS A 470 15.03 15.71 24.31
CA CYS A 470 15.74 16.92 24.71
C CYS A 470 14.82 18.00 25.33
N GLU A 471 13.57 18.08 24.87
CA GLU A 471 12.60 19.10 25.33
C GLU A 471 11.66 18.57 26.42
N GLY A 472 11.69 17.25 26.71
CA GLY A 472 10.93 16.63 27.79
C GLY A 472 9.46 16.31 27.49
N HIS A 473 9.07 16.25 26.20
CA HIS A 473 7.68 16.03 25.79
C HIS A 473 7.29 14.55 25.87
N LEU A 474 6.89 14.09 27.06
CA LEU A 474 6.57 12.67 27.33
C LEU A 474 5.51 12.08 26.39
N ASN A 475 4.45 12.84 26.09
CA ASN A 475 3.39 12.44 25.16
C ASN A 475 3.89 12.22 23.73
N VAL A 476 4.82 13.07 23.26
CA VAL A 476 5.45 12.93 21.95
C VAL A 476 6.39 11.73 21.92
N VAL A 477 7.20 11.55 22.97
CA VAL A 477 8.10 10.40 23.09
C VAL A 477 7.30 9.10 23.04
N GLU A 478 6.23 8.98 23.82
CA GLU A 478 5.38 7.79 23.80
C GLU A 478 4.76 7.54 22.42
N TYR A 479 4.26 8.60 21.77
CA TYR A 479 3.70 8.49 20.42
C TYR A 479 4.75 8.02 19.39
N LEU A 480 5.94 8.63 19.36
CA LEU A 480 7.00 8.27 18.43
C LEU A 480 7.49 6.83 18.64
N LEU A 481 7.61 6.38 19.90
CA LEU A 481 7.97 4.99 20.21
C LEU A 481 6.89 4.00 19.72
N ASN A 482 5.61 4.35 19.88
CA ASN A 482 4.51 3.54 19.35
C ASN A 482 4.47 3.54 17.81
N GLN A 483 5.09 4.52 17.15
CA GLN A 483 5.28 4.56 15.70
C GLN A 483 6.57 3.88 15.23
N GLY A 484 7.33 3.24 16.13
CA GLY A 484 8.54 2.48 15.80
C GLY A 484 9.82 3.33 15.71
N ALA A 485 9.92 4.42 16.48
CA ALA A 485 11.14 5.20 16.57
C ALA A 485 12.29 4.43 17.22
N ASP A 486 13.49 4.54 16.62
CA ASP A 486 14.71 3.91 17.12
C ASP A 486 15.21 4.61 18.39
N VAL A 487 15.18 3.87 19.51
CA VAL A 487 15.61 4.32 20.83
C VAL A 487 17.12 4.44 20.97
N ASP A 488 17.87 3.74 20.12
CA ASP A 488 19.34 3.65 20.15
C ASP A 488 19.99 4.49 19.05
N ALA A 489 19.19 5.25 18.30
CA ALA A 489 19.68 6.17 17.29
C ALA A 489 20.72 7.12 17.90
N ILE A 490 21.80 7.39 17.16
CA ILE A 490 22.90 8.26 17.62
C ILE A 490 22.95 9.52 16.77
N ASP A 491 22.99 10.68 17.42
CA ASP A 491 23.21 11.95 16.74
C ASP A 491 24.71 12.18 16.41
N ARG A 492 25.03 13.26 15.70
CA ARG A 492 26.41 13.62 15.32
C ARG A 492 27.34 13.84 16.53
N PHE A 493 26.77 14.08 17.71
CA PHE A 493 27.53 14.25 18.95
C PHE A 493 27.71 12.93 19.71
N GLY A 494 27.18 11.82 19.18
CA GLY A 494 27.23 10.51 19.80
C GLY A 494 26.21 10.33 20.93
N HIS A 495 25.20 11.19 21.00
CA HIS A 495 24.15 11.09 22.01
C HIS A 495 22.97 10.27 21.48
N THR A 496 22.38 9.46 22.36
CA THR A 496 21.08 8.81 22.11
C THR A 496 19.95 9.72 22.63
N PRO A 497 18.68 9.44 22.28
CA PRO A 497 17.54 10.12 22.90
C PRO A 497 17.58 10.04 24.44
N LEU A 498 18.02 8.91 25.00
CA LEU A 498 18.17 8.76 26.45
C LEU A 498 19.26 9.69 27.01
N HIS A 499 20.43 9.78 26.37
CA HIS A 499 21.46 10.73 26.78
C HIS A 499 20.94 12.18 26.79
N ASN A 500 20.14 12.56 25.78
CA ASN A 500 19.53 13.90 25.76
C ASN A 500 18.53 14.10 26.90
N ALA A 501 17.63 13.14 27.15
CA ALA A 501 16.69 13.21 28.28
C ALA A 501 17.40 13.34 29.63
N GLU A 502 18.49 12.58 29.85
CA GLU A 502 19.28 12.65 31.08
C GLU A 502 20.07 13.96 31.20
N HIS A 503 20.68 14.42 30.11
CA HIS A 503 21.45 15.67 30.08
C HIS A 503 20.59 16.89 30.44
N PHE A 504 19.35 16.93 29.92
CA PHE A 504 18.39 18.00 30.18
C PHE A 504 17.47 17.72 31.39
N ARG A 505 17.70 16.62 32.13
CA ARG A 505 17.04 16.25 33.39
C ARG A 505 15.52 16.00 33.27
N HIS A 506 15.09 15.39 32.17
CA HIS A 506 13.71 14.97 31.95
C HIS A 506 13.48 13.54 32.45
N GLU A 507 13.35 13.38 33.78
CA GLU A 507 13.31 12.06 34.45
C GLU A 507 12.21 11.13 33.94
N GLY A 508 10.98 11.62 33.74
CA GLY A 508 9.87 10.79 33.24
C GLY A 508 10.09 10.26 31.81
N VAL A 509 10.77 11.05 30.97
CA VAL A 509 11.16 10.63 29.62
C VAL A 509 12.31 9.64 29.67
N ALA A 510 13.32 9.90 30.51
CA ALA A 510 14.45 8.99 30.69
C ALA A 510 14.00 7.62 31.22
N GLU A 511 13.05 7.58 32.16
CA GLU A 511 12.44 6.35 32.65
C GLU A 511 11.70 5.60 31.54
N LEU A 512 10.86 6.29 30.76
CA LEU A 512 10.15 5.69 29.63
C LEU A 512 11.10 5.10 28.58
N LEU A 513 12.18 5.81 28.24
CA LEU A 513 13.18 5.35 27.28
C LEU A 513 14.00 4.17 27.81
N ARG A 514 14.39 4.15 29.10
CA ARG A 514 15.07 3.00 29.73
C ARG A 514 14.21 1.74 29.74
N ASN A 515 12.90 1.90 29.95
CA ASN A 515 11.97 0.77 29.95
C ASN A 515 11.71 0.20 28.55
N ARG A 516 11.98 0.97 27.49
CA ARG A 516 11.77 0.59 26.08
C ARG A 516 13.06 0.20 25.36
N GLY A 517 14.22 0.64 25.84
CA GLY A 517 15.53 0.18 25.39
C GLY A 517 15.86 -1.19 25.99
N HIS A 518 16.00 -2.22 25.15
CA HIS A 518 16.59 -3.47 25.61
C HIS A 518 18.04 -3.20 26.07
N PHE A 519 18.27 -3.36 27.37
CA PHE A 519 19.57 -3.27 28.03
C PHE A 519 20.71 -3.90 27.21
N SER A 520 21.75 -3.12 26.93
CA SER A 520 23.13 -3.62 26.86
C SER A 520 23.98 -2.85 27.86
N GLN A 521 23.84 -3.22 29.15
CA GLN A 521 24.70 -2.72 30.22
C GLN A 521 26.15 -3.26 30.15
N ASP A 522 26.53 -4.00 29.11
CA ASP A 522 27.87 -4.60 28.98
C ASP A 522 28.77 -3.96 27.91
N ASP A 523 28.35 -2.91 27.21
CA ASP A 523 29.12 -2.37 26.06
C ASP A 523 29.73 -0.97 26.25
N ALA A 524 29.70 -0.41 27.47
CA ALA A 524 30.33 0.87 27.79
C ALA A 524 31.87 0.85 27.62
N GLY A 525 32.50 -0.33 27.63
CA GLY A 525 33.96 -0.47 27.51
C GLY A 525 34.49 -0.79 26.11
N SER A 526 33.70 -1.43 25.25
CA SER A 526 34.23 -2.05 24.01
C SER A 526 34.14 -1.15 22.78
N ARG A 527 33.15 -0.25 22.70
CA ARG A 527 32.97 0.65 21.54
C ARG A 527 33.85 1.91 21.57
N SER A 528 34.33 2.32 22.75
CA SER A 528 35.27 3.46 22.88
C SER A 528 36.62 3.19 22.18
N HIS A 529 37.06 1.93 22.12
CA HIS A 529 38.34 1.55 21.53
C HIS A 529 38.31 1.40 20.01
N LEU A 530 37.20 0.93 19.43
CA LEU A 530 37.06 0.81 17.97
C LEU A 530 36.83 2.18 17.30
N HIS A 531 36.13 3.10 17.96
CA HIS A 531 35.85 4.42 17.39
C HIS A 531 37.05 5.38 17.48
N THR A 532 37.88 5.29 18.53
CA THR A 532 39.14 6.04 18.63
C THR A 532 40.13 5.63 17.51
N HIS A 533 40.03 4.40 17.01
CA HIS A 533 40.89 3.91 15.91
C HIS A 533 40.45 4.46 14.54
N ILE A 534 39.14 4.48 14.25
CA ILE A 534 38.59 5.06 13.02
C ILE A 534 38.80 6.58 12.97
N TYR A 535 38.59 7.27 14.10
CA TYR A 535 38.83 8.71 14.21
C TYR A 535 40.32 9.08 14.01
N ARG A 536 41.25 8.25 14.48
CA ARG A 536 42.70 8.42 14.24
C ARG A 536 43.09 8.10 12.80
N ILE A 537 42.44 7.13 12.14
CA ILE A 537 42.68 6.80 10.72
C ILE A 537 42.17 7.92 9.81
N GLN A 538 40.98 8.47 10.08
CA GLN A 538 40.41 9.56 9.30
C GLN A 538 41.16 10.89 9.49
N LYS A 539 41.66 11.16 10.72
CA LYS A 539 42.53 12.31 11.00
C LYS A 539 43.93 12.18 10.38
N LYS A 540 44.45 10.95 10.22
CA LYS A 540 45.71 10.69 9.48
C LYS A 540 45.58 10.90 7.97
N ASN A 541 44.36 10.83 7.42
CA ASN A 541 44.08 10.92 5.99
C ASN A 541 43.61 12.32 5.53
N ASN A 542 43.72 13.36 6.37
CA ASN A 542 43.43 14.77 6.02
C ASN A 542 42.06 15.05 5.34
N LEU A 543 41.02 14.26 5.63
CA LEU A 543 39.71 14.39 4.99
C LEU A 543 38.78 15.47 5.61
N MET A 544 39.24 16.33 6.53
CA MET A 544 38.44 17.45 7.08
C MET A 544 39.33 18.64 7.50
N PRO A 545 38.85 19.90 7.33
CA PRO A 545 39.54 21.09 7.84
C PRO A 545 39.49 21.19 9.37
N SER A 546 40.59 21.66 9.96
CA SER A 546 40.81 21.72 11.40
C SER A 546 39.91 22.76 12.09
N ALA A 547 39.16 22.34 13.10
CA ALA A 547 38.64 23.22 14.15
C ALA A 547 39.15 22.73 15.51
N THR A 548 39.97 23.55 16.16
CA THR A 548 40.54 23.32 17.49
C THR A 548 39.51 23.64 18.56
N PHE A 549 39.32 22.73 19.52
CA PHE A 549 38.51 22.96 20.73
C PHE A 549 39.22 23.94 21.68
N TYR A 550 38.48 24.92 22.21
CA TYR A 550 38.85 25.61 23.45
C TYR A 550 37.76 25.39 24.50
N SER A 551 38.18 24.94 25.69
CA SER A 551 37.34 24.80 26.87
C SER A 551 36.93 26.17 27.41
N TYR A 552 35.65 26.38 27.71
CA TYR A 552 35.23 27.53 28.50
C TYR A 552 35.21 27.18 29.98
N ASN A 553 36.07 27.86 30.74
CA ASN A 553 35.97 28.03 32.19
C ASN A 553 35.68 29.52 32.46
N SER A 554 34.63 29.77 33.24
CA SER A 554 34.32 30.99 34.02
C SER A 554 34.96 32.35 33.65
N GLY A 555 34.12 33.37 33.42
CA GLY A 555 34.47 34.77 33.71
C GLY A 555 34.18 35.78 32.59
N LEU A 556 33.63 36.93 32.98
CA LEU A 556 33.35 38.12 32.17
C LEU A 556 34.52 38.56 31.26
N GLY A 557 34.22 38.95 30.02
CA GLY A 557 35.15 39.68 29.16
C GLY A 557 34.62 39.92 27.74
N VAL A 558 34.48 41.20 27.37
CA VAL A 558 34.23 41.70 26.00
C VAL A 558 35.55 41.62 25.21
N PHE A 559 35.52 41.36 23.89
CA PHE A 559 36.16 42.14 22.80
C PHE A 559 36.44 41.36 21.48
N GLU A 560 36.06 42.04 20.39
CA GLU A 560 36.55 42.16 19.00
C GLU A 560 37.28 41.03 18.24
N LEU A 561 36.76 40.74 17.04
CA LEU A 561 37.40 39.96 15.97
C LEU A 561 38.06 40.92 14.95
N ASN A 562 39.37 40.79 14.76
CA ASN A 562 40.09 41.30 13.59
C ASN A 562 40.43 40.15 12.64
N PHE A 563 40.05 40.29 11.36
CA PHE A 563 40.44 39.37 10.29
C PHE A 563 41.77 39.80 9.67
N ALA A 564 42.71 38.87 9.56
CA ALA A 564 43.85 38.98 8.64
C ALA A 564 43.98 37.67 7.86
N GLY A 565 43.85 37.77 6.54
CA GLY A 565 44.09 36.68 5.60
C GLY A 565 45.52 36.68 5.06
N GLN A 566 45.90 35.58 4.41
CA GLN A 566 46.93 35.44 3.37
C GLN A 566 46.79 34.01 2.81
N HIS A 567 46.33 33.84 1.57
CA HIS A 567 47.12 33.65 0.34
C HIS A 567 47.99 32.39 0.35
N GLU A 568 47.63 31.41 -0.50
CA GLU A 568 48.54 30.78 -1.48
C GLU A 568 47.74 29.88 -2.45
N GLU A 569 47.86 30.20 -3.73
CA GLU A 569 47.43 29.42 -4.91
C GLU A 569 48.61 28.58 -5.42
N GLU A 570 48.27 27.55 -6.21
CA GLU A 570 49.09 26.76 -7.17
C GLU A 570 49.41 25.31 -6.79
N GLU A 571 48.56 24.38 -7.27
CA GLU A 571 48.94 23.23 -8.11
C GLU A 571 47.70 22.35 -8.37
N PHE A 572 46.99 22.56 -9.48
CA PHE A 572 46.07 21.54 -10.03
C PHE A 572 46.01 21.66 -11.56
N LEU A 573 46.74 20.77 -12.22
CA LEU A 573 46.63 20.51 -13.66
C LEU A 573 46.82 19.01 -13.87
N GLN A 574 45.71 18.25 -13.78
CA GLN A 574 45.37 17.05 -14.57
C GLN A 574 44.31 16.21 -13.84
N ALA A 575 43.04 16.39 -14.22
CA ALA A 575 42.02 15.33 -14.35
C ALA A 575 40.69 15.97 -14.73
N SER A 576 40.49 16.20 -16.03
CA SER A 576 39.16 16.49 -16.58
C SER A 576 38.40 15.18 -16.81
N GLN A 577 37.15 15.14 -16.34
CA GLN A 577 35.98 14.34 -16.80
C GLN A 577 35.25 13.57 -15.68
N TYR A 578 34.65 14.31 -14.76
CA TYR A 578 33.34 13.95 -14.21
C TYR A 578 32.43 15.18 -14.30
N GLN A 579 31.29 15.02 -14.97
CA GLN A 579 30.28 16.06 -15.18
C GLN A 579 29.73 16.56 -13.83
N THR A 580 29.70 17.88 -13.72
CA THR A 580 29.22 18.69 -12.60
C THR A 580 27.70 18.60 -12.44
N GLN A 581 27.22 18.28 -11.24
CA GLN A 581 25.88 18.68 -10.77
C GLN A 581 25.92 20.16 -10.35
N PRO A 582 24.85 20.96 -10.57
CA PRO A 582 24.81 22.34 -10.11
C PRO A 582 24.54 22.40 -8.60
N VAL A 583 25.48 22.94 -7.84
CA VAL A 583 25.25 23.37 -6.45
C VAL A 583 24.58 24.75 -6.50
N VAL A 584 23.30 24.83 -6.14
CA VAL A 584 22.61 26.11 -5.94
C VAL A 584 23.04 26.69 -4.58
N MET A 585 23.98 27.64 -4.59
CA MET A 585 24.27 28.46 -3.41
C MET A 585 23.20 29.54 -3.24
N LEU A 586 22.30 29.37 -2.28
CA LEU A 586 21.39 30.42 -1.81
C LEU A 586 22.16 31.49 -1.02
N ARG A 587 22.44 32.63 -1.64
CA ARG A 587 23.03 33.80 -0.98
C ARG A 587 21.92 34.64 -0.33
N VAL A 588 21.67 34.44 0.96
CA VAL A 588 20.78 35.30 1.75
C VAL A 588 21.55 36.56 2.16
N THR A 589 21.31 37.68 1.48
CA THR A 589 21.82 38.99 1.90
C THR A 589 20.89 39.64 2.94
N LYS A 590 21.41 39.90 4.14
CA LYS A 590 20.72 40.69 5.17
C LYS A 590 20.87 42.21 4.89
N ARG A 591 19.74 42.83 4.54
CA ARG A 591 19.20 44.21 4.78
C ARG A 591 20.14 45.45 4.82
N PRO A 592 19.59 46.65 4.51
CA PRO A 592 19.11 47.46 5.63
C PRO A 592 17.70 48.05 5.43
N VAL A 593 17.07 48.24 6.58
CA VAL A 593 15.83 48.97 6.82
C VAL A 593 16.06 50.44 6.52
N PHE A 594 15.18 51.06 5.71
CA PHE A 594 15.00 52.51 5.70
C PHE A 594 13.62 52.85 6.25
N THR A 595 13.62 53.44 7.43
CA THR A 595 12.52 54.25 7.98
C THR A 595 12.55 55.63 7.34
N SER A 596 11.46 56.04 6.70
CA SER A 596 10.79 57.36 6.85
C SER A 596 9.97 57.73 5.60
N CYS A 597 8.64 57.78 5.71
CA CYS A 597 7.83 58.78 5.00
C CYS A 597 8.10 60.15 5.64
N PRO A 598 8.05 61.30 4.91
CA PRO A 598 6.78 61.81 4.36
C PRO A 598 6.89 62.50 2.98
N GLY A 599 5.74 62.65 2.31
CA GLY A 599 5.54 63.39 1.07
C GLY A 599 4.41 62.82 0.24
#